data_AF-A0A8B7JSE2-F1
#
_entry.id   AF-A0A8B7JSE2-F1
#
_cell.length_a   1.000
_cell.length_b   1.000
_cell.length_c   1.000
_cell.angle_alpha   90.00
_cell.angle_beta   90.00
_cell.angle_gamma   90.00
#
_symmetry.space_group_name_H-M   'P 1'
#
loop_
_entity.id
_entity.type
_entity.pdbx_description
1 polymer ?
#
loop_
_entity_poly.entity_id
_entity_poly.type
_entity_poly.pdbx_seq_one_letter_code
_entity_poly.pdbx_strand_id
1 'polypeptide(L)'
;MALDRSPGGLWTPMSTSRQTPKPANVNWQSKLNKAAHHTSDYSSTEAILRRGQAFTITLNFQTNVMSGDNLTFIAITGPSPAESQQTKAIFNLSEEGASGWSAIQEPSEPGCMNFTISSPANAVIGRYKLKLQIVSGNKVSSTLLGQFVLLFNPWCPNDDVYMANEKERQEYVLNDSGIIFQGLEKYIQQEAWNYGQFEEDILDISLAILDRSLNHRQDPAVDVSNRNNPIYVSRVVSATVK
;
A
#
# COMPACT_ATOMS: atom_id res chain seq x y z
N MET A 1 17.24 17.56 -37.46
CA MET A 1 15.87 18.03 -37.78
C MET A 1 15.60 17.65 -39.22
N ALA A 2 14.78 16.63 -39.48
CA ALA A 2 14.44 16.21 -40.84
C ALA A 2 13.08 16.81 -41.19
N LEU A 3 12.97 17.43 -42.38
CA LEU A 3 11.75 18.02 -42.90
C LEU A 3 11.37 17.26 -44.18
N ASP A 4 10.08 16.99 -44.36
CA ASP A 4 9.53 16.40 -45.59
C ASP A 4 8.73 17.45 -46.36
N ARG A 5 8.82 17.42 -47.70
CA ARG A 5 8.25 18.43 -48.61
C ARG A 5 7.00 17.84 -49.28
N SER A 6 5.83 18.37 -48.93
CA SER A 6 4.64 18.25 -49.77
C SER A 6 4.59 19.39 -50.81
N PRO A 7 4.05 19.16 -52.02
CA PRO A 7 3.98 20.16 -53.08
C PRO A 7 2.87 21.16 -52.78
N GLY A 8 3.17 22.16 -51.94
CA GLY A 8 2.18 23.13 -51.48
C GLY A 8 2.59 23.92 -50.24
N GLY A 9 3.81 24.47 -50.23
CA GLY A 9 4.13 25.76 -49.58
C GLY A 9 3.90 26.00 -48.08
N LEU A 10 3.43 25.05 -47.27
CA LEU A 10 3.42 25.18 -45.80
C LEU A 10 4.31 24.12 -45.16
N TRP A 11 5.30 24.58 -44.39
CA TRP A 11 6.04 23.74 -43.45
C TRP A 11 5.10 23.38 -42.29
N THR A 12 4.42 22.24 -42.35
CA THR A 12 3.88 21.63 -41.14
C THR A 12 5.03 20.91 -40.42
N PRO A 13 5.25 21.16 -39.12
CA PRO A 13 6.15 20.32 -38.33
C PRO A 13 5.68 18.87 -38.49
N MET A 14 6.59 17.94 -38.82
CA MET A 14 6.29 16.53 -38.62
C MET A 14 5.80 16.37 -37.19
N SER A 15 4.60 15.85 -37.02
CA SER A 15 4.08 15.42 -35.72
C SER A 15 5.04 14.36 -35.19
N THR A 16 6.05 14.77 -34.42
CA THR A 16 6.83 13.86 -33.60
C THR A 16 5.84 13.26 -32.63
N SER A 17 5.44 12.01 -32.90
CA SER A 17 4.47 11.33 -32.05
C SER A 17 5.05 11.35 -30.62
N ARG A 18 4.39 12.08 -29.73
CA ARG A 18 4.84 12.23 -28.35
C ARG A 18 4.93 10.85 -27.71
N GLN A 19 6.09 10.49 -27.19
CA GLN A 19 6.24 9.25 -26.44
C GLN A 19 5.66 9.47 -25.04
N THR A 20 4.80 8.56 -24.58
CA THR A 20 4.24 8.63 -23.22
C THR A 20 5.37 8.40 -22.21
N PRO A 21 5.50 9.23 -21.16
CA PRO A 21 6.42 8.96 -20.07
C PRO A 21 6.24 7.55 -19.52
N LYS A 22 7.35 6.92 -19.14
CA LYS A 22 7.36 5.61 -18.49
C LYS A 22 8.25 5.67 -17.25
N PRO A 23 7.75 5.23 -16.08
CA PRO A 23 8.60 4.99 -14.92
C PRO A 23 9.67 3.96 -15.26
N ALA A 24 10.93 4.30 -15.00
CA ALA A 24 12.08 3.41 -15.14
C ALA A 24 12.27 2.55 -13.89
N ASN A 25 12.16 3.17 -12.72
CA ASN A 25 12.32 2.53 -11.42
C ASN A 25 11.51 3.28 -10.36
N VAL A 26 11.12 2.57 -9.30
CA VAL A 26 10.45 3.08 -8.11
C VAL A 26 11.33 2.84 -6.89
N ASN A 27 11.71 3.91 -6.21
CA ASN A 27 12.27 3.82 -4.88
C ASN A 27 11.15 3.95 -3.85
N TRP A 28 10.86 2.87 -3.14
CA TRP A 28 9.82 2.80 -2.10
C TRP A 28 10.21 3.48 -0.79
N GLN A 29 11.41 4.06 -0.70
CA GLN A 29 11.97 4.65 0.52
C GLN A 29 11.80 3.73 1.75
N SER A 30 11.92 2.41 1.55
CA SER A 30 11.43 1.39 2.50
C SER A 30 11.97 1.58 3.91
N LYS A 31 13.23 1.99 4.07
CA LYS A 31 13.81 2.24 5.41
C LYS A 31 13.10 3.38 6.14
N LEU A 32 12.85 4.50 5.48
CA LEU A 32 12.19 5.66 6.08
C LEU A 32 10.72 5.37 6.34
N ASN A 33 10.04 4.77 5.37
CA ASN A 33 8.63 4.42 5.51
C ASN A 33 8.43 3.35 6.60
N LYS A 34 9.24 2.29 6.66
CA LYS A 34 9.10 1.27 7.72
C LYS A 34 9.35 1.86 9.12
N ALA A 35 10.30 2.78 9.25
CA ALA A 35 10.52 3.48 10.50
C ALA A 35 9.31 4.35 10.90
N ALA A 36 8.79 5.15 9.97
CA ALA A 36 7.64 6.01 10.23
C ALA A 36 6.35 5.23 10.52
N HIS A 37 6.19 4.05 9.91
CA HIS A 37 5.00 3.21 10.08
C HIS A 37 5.13 2.17 11.21
N HIS A 38 6.22 2.18 11.99
CA HIS A 38 6.44 1.18 13.05
C HIS A 38 6.38 -0.26 12.52
N THR A 39 7.09 -0.51 11.42
CA THR A 39 7.18 -1.81 10.73
C THR A 39 8.62 -2.20 10.40
N SER A 40 9.61 -1.51 10.98
CA SER A 40 11.04 -1.80 10.77
C SER A 40 11.45 -3.21 11.17
N ASP A 41 10.83 -3.75 12.22
CA ASP A 41 11.26 -5.01 12.84
C ASP A 41 10.93 -6.24 11.98
N TYR A 42 9.94 -6.13 11.09
CA TYR A 42 9.64 -7.21 10.13
C TYR A 42 10.88 -7.56 9.31
N SER A 43 11.31 -8.82 9.40
CA SER A 43 12.36 -9.43 8.57
C SER A 43 11.89 -9.61 7.12
N SER A 44 11.77 -8.50 6.40
CA SER A 44 11.33 -8.44 5.00
C SER A 44 11.86 -7.17 4.33
N THR A 45 12.18 -7.30 3.04
CA THR A 45 12.58 -6.18 2.17
C THR A 45 11.38 -5.46 1.54
N GLU A 46 10.17 -6.01 1.66
CA GLU A 46 8.95 -5.41 1.13
C GLU A 46 8.62 -4.10 1.87
N ALA A 47 7.94 -3.17 1.17
CA ALA A 47 7.33 -2.02 1.82
C ALA A 47 6.14 -2.49 2.66
N ILE A 48 6.28 -2.43 3.98
CA ILE A 48 5.22 -2.78 4.93
C ILE A 48 4.76 -1.48 5.58
N LEU A 49 3.49 -1.15 5.37
CA LEU A 49 2.88 0.13 5.73
C LEU A 49 1.65 -0.11 6.60
N ARG A 50 1.16 0.96 7.23
CA ARG A 50 -0.09 0.95 8.02
C ARG A 50 -1.09 1.92 7.41
N ARG A 51 -2.37 1.53 7.35
CA ARG A 51 -3.45 2.33 6.76
C ARG A 51 -3.65 3.66 7.50
N GLY A 52 -4.26 4.65 6.84
CA GLY A 52 -4.52 5.95 7.48
C GLY A 52 -3.28 6.81 7.77
N GLN A 53 -2.12 6.44 7.24
CA GLN A 53 -0.86 7.18 7.37
C GLN A 53 -0.18 7.29 6.01
N ALA A 54 0.45 8.45 5.77
CA ALA A 54 1.12 8.77 4.52
C ALA A 54 2.48 8.08 4.41
N PHE A 55 2.87 7.69 3.19
CA PHE A 55 4.18 7.15 2.85
C PHE A 55 4.73 7.79 1.58
N THR A 56 6.06 7.84 1.44
CA THR A 56 6.70 8.52 0.31
C THR A 56 7.29 7.52 -0.68
N ILE A 57 7.11 7.77 -1.99
CA ILE A 57 7.83 7.06 -3.05
C ILE A 57 8.53 8.05 -3.98
N THR A 58 9.61 7.60 -4.61
CA THR A 58 10.30 8.37 -5.64
C THR A 58 10.26 7.61 -6.97
N LEU A 59 9.73 8.25 -8.00
CA LEU A 59 9.67 7.71 -9.36
C LEU A 59 10.76 8.34 -10.22
N ASN A 60 11.59 7.49 -10.83
CA ASN A 60 12.54 7.91 -11.86
C ASN A 60 11.92 7.64 -13.22
N PHE A 61 11.86 8.64 -14.09
CA PHE A 61 11.26 8.49 -15.41
C PHE A 61 12.32 8.37 -16.50
N GLN A 62 12.06 7.53 -17.51
CA GLN A 62 12.94 7.42 -18.68
C GLN A 62 12.93 8.69 -19.54
N THR A 63 11.80 9.41 -19.51
CA THR A 63 11.56 10.66 -20.23
C THR A 63 10.77 11.59 -19.32
N ASN A 64 11.06 12.89 -19.35
CA ASN A 64 10.42 13.86 -18.48
C ASN A 64 8.89 13.82 -18.58
N VAL A 65 8.24 13.84 -17.41
CA VAL A 65 6.82 14.17 -17.28
C VAL A 65 6.67 15.67 -17.50
N MET A 66 5.71 16.06 -18.31
CA MET A 66 5.50 17.45 -18.71
C MET A 66 4.20 17.98 -18.10
N SER A 67 4.05 19.31 -18.01
CA SER A 67 2.91 19.98 -17.35
C SER A 67 1.51 19.67 -17.90
N GLY A 68 1.39 18.97 -19.04
CA GLY A 68 0.12 18.52 -19.62
C GLY A 68 -0.15 17.02 -19.49
N ASP A 69 0.73 16.28 -18.82
CA ASP A 69 0.53 14.84 -18.57
C ASP A 69 -0.25 14.66 -17.27
N ASN A 70 -1.30 13.82 -17.29
CA ASN A 70 -2.08 13.51 -16.11
C ASN A 70 -1.64 12.18 -15.50
N LEU A 71 -1.35 12.20 -14.20
CA LEU A 71 -0.88 11.05 -13.42
C LEU A 71 -1.99 10.56 -12.50
N THR A 72 -2.34 9.29 -12.65
CA THR A 72 -3.37 8.62 -11.86
C THR A 72 -2.78 7.37 -11.23
N PHE A 73 -2.77 7.32 -9.90
CA PHE A 73 -2.40 6.11 -9.18
C PHE A 73 -3.59 5.17 -9.07
N ILE A 74 -3.29 3.87 -9.12
CA ILE A 74 -4.29 2.81 -8.97
C ILE A 74 -3.75 1.79 -7.97
N ALA A 75 -4.37 1.72 -6.78
CA ALA A 75 -4.07 0.72 -5.77
C ALA A 75 -5.11 -0.41 -5.83
N ILE A 76 -4.67 -1.66 -5.92
CA ILE A 76 -5.57 -2.84 -5.98
C ILE A 76 -5.11 -3.96 -5.03
N THR A 77 -6.07 -4.61 -4.38
CA THR A 77 -5.86 -5.79 -3.52
C THR A 77 -6.90 -6.88 -3.84
N GLY A 78 -6.56 -8.13 -3.54
CA GLY A 78 -7.43 -9.28 -3.74
C GLY A 78 -7.56 -9.78 -5.19
N PRO A 79 -8.30 -10.89 -5.40
CA PRO A 79 -8.43 -11.56 -6.69
C PRO A 79 -9.46 -10.90 -7.62
N SER A 80 -10.39 -10.11 -7.08
CA SER A 80 -11.42 -9.39 -7.86
C SER A 80 -11.54 -7.93 -7.40
N PRO A 81 -10.54 -7.07 -7.70
CA PRO A 81 -10.50 -5.70 -7.22
C PRO A 81 -11.62 -4.85 -7.83
N ALA A 82 -12.41 -4.17 -7.00
CA ALA A 82 -13.49 -3.28 -7.43
C ALA A 82 -13.61 -2.05 -6.51
N GLU A 83 -13.92 -0.89 -7.09
CA GLU A 83 -14.06 0.37 -6.35
C GLU A 83 -15.27 0.33 -5.40
N SER A 84 -16.37 -0.30 -5.84
CA SER A 84 -17.56 -0.54 -5.02
C SER A 84 -17.31 -1.46 -3.82
N GLN A 85 -16.21 -2.22 -3.83
CA GLN A 85 -15.80 -3.13 -2.77
C GLN A 85 -14.63 -2.58 -1.95
N GLN A 86 -14.17 -1.34 -2.24
CA GLN A 86 -13.00 -0.72 -1.61
C GLN A 86 -11.69 -1.51 -1.76
N THR A 87 -11.65 -2.49 -2.66
CA THR A 87 -10.46 -3.30 -2.99
C THR A 87 -9.69 -2.76 -4.20
N LYS A 88 -10.22 -1.71 -4.84
CA LYS A 88 -9.55 -0.90 -5.86
C LYS A 88 -9.77 0.58 -5.55
N ALA A 89 -8.72 1.38 -5.67
CA ALA A 89 -8.80 2.83 -5.59
C ALA A 89 -8.08 3.45 -6.79
N ILE A 90 -8.73 4.43 -7.43
CA ILE A 90 -8.16 5.25 -8.50
C ILE A 90 -8.11 6.68 -7.97
N PHE A 91 -6.92 7.28 -7.96
CA PHE A 91 -6.74 8.61 -7.40
C PHE A 91 -5.71 9.41 -8.19
N ASN A 92 -6.05 10.66 -8.48
CA ASN A 92 -5.17 11.60 -9.17
C ASN A 92 -4.27 12.31 -8.16
N LEU A 93 -3.37 13.13 -8.68
CA LEU A 93 -2.67 14.12 -7.86
C LEU A 93 -3.70 15.13 -7.32
N SER A 94 -3.73 15.32 -6.01
CA SER A 94 -4.65 16.24 -5.33
C SER A 94 -3.90 17.12 -4.33
N GLU A 95 -4.58 18.16 -3.85
CA GLU A 95 -4.17 18.90 -2.67
C GLU A 95 -4.40 18.06 -1.39
N GLU A 96 -3.83 18.51 -0.28
CA GLU A 96 -3.83 17.81 1.01
C GLU A 96 -5.25 17.67 1.60
N GLY A 97 -5.55 16.54 2.25
CA GLY A 97 -6.79 16.36 3.03
C GLY A 97 -7.95 15.62 2.34
N ALA A 98 -7.72 14.85 1.28
CA ALA A 98 -8.75 13.97 0.72
C ALA A 98 -9.15 12.85 1.72
N SER A 99 -10.44 12.53 1.80
CA SER A 99 -11.00 11.53 2.72
C SER A 99 -10.77 10.07 2.32
N GLY A 100 -9.94 9.82 1.30
CA GLY A 100 -9.73 8.52 0.67
C GLY A 100 -8.25 8.28 0.34
N TRP A 101 -8.02 7.51 -0.72
CA TRP A 101 -6.68 7.41 -1.27
C TRP A 101 -6.30 8.72 -1.97
N SER A 102 -5.08 9.19 -1.74
CA SER A 102 -4.58 10.43 -2.34
C SER A 102 -3.10 10.36 -2.64
N ALA A 103 -2.66 11.19 -3.59
CA ALA A 103 -1.26 11.39 -3.90
C ALA A 103 -0.99 12.89 -4.02
N ILE A 104 0.07 13.34 -3.35
CA ILE A 104 0.58 14.70 -3.42
C ILE A 104 1.94 14.64 -4.08
N GLN A 105 2.17 15.48 -5.08
CA GLN A 105 3.50 15.62 -5.68
C GLN A 105 4.34 16.54 -4.80
N GLU A 106 5.47 16.02 -4.33
CA GLU A 106 6.43 16.78 -3.52
C GLU A 106 7.50 17.42 -4.40
N PRO A 107 8.19 18.45 -3.90
CA PRO A 107 9.42 18.95 -4.53
C PRO A 107 10.43 17.81 -4.76
N SER A 108 11.05 17.80 -5.93
CA SER A 108 11.99 16.76 -6.33
C SER A 108 13.17 17.33 -7.11
N GLU A 109 14.27 16.57 -7.12
CA GLU A 109 15.44 16.88 -7.94
C GLU A 109 15.14 16.66 -9.43
N PRO A 110 15.90 17.29 -10.35
CA PRO A 110 15.74 17.05 -11.78
C PRO A 110 15.89 15.56 -12.14
N GLY A 111 14.91 15.00 -12.86
CA GLY A 111 14.92 13.61 -13.33
C GLY A 111 14.18 12.62 -12.43
N CYS A 112 13.74 13.04 -11.24
CA CYS A 112 12.88 12.25 -10.36
C CYS A 112 11.61 13.02 -9.97
N MET A 113 10.59 12.30 -9.53
CA MET A 113 9.38 12.86 -8.94
C MET A 113 9.11 12.17 -7.61
N ASN A 114 8.92 12.97 -6.56
CA ASN A 114 8.57 12.49 -5.23
C ASN A 114 7.05 12.57 -5.06
N PHE A 115 6.47 11.53 -4.46
CA PHE A 115 5.05 11.50 -4.15
C PHE A 115 4.83 11.07 -2.70
N THR A 116 4.01 11.82 -2.00
CA THR A 116 3.41 11.42 -0.72
C THR A 116 2.06 10.79 -1.01
N ILE A 117 1.89 9.51 -0.69
CA ILE A 117 0.65 8.76 -0.91
C ILE A 117 0.01 8.46 0.44
N SER A 118 -1.29 8.68 0.55
CA SER A 118 -2.07 8.36 1.75
C SER A 118 -3.18 7.37 1.41
N SER A 119 -3.43 6.46 2.33
CA SER A 119 -4.60 5.58 2.32
C SER A 119 -5.59 6.02 3.40
N PRO A 120 -6.90 5.73 3.26
CA PRO A 120 -7.84 6.00 4.33
C PRO A 120 -7.63 5.04 5.51
N ALA A 121 -8.01 5.47 6.72
CA ALA A 121 -7.86 4.67 7.94
C ALA A 121 -8.73 3.40 7.99
N ASN A 122 -9.72 3.30 7.11
CA ASN A 122 -10.55 2.11 6.92
C ASN A 122 -10.20 1.33 5.64
N ALA A 123 -9.01 1.53 5.06
CA ALA A 123 -8.57 0.72 3.93
C ALA A 123 -8.53 -0.78 4.30
N VAL A 124 -8.82 -1.62 3.31
CA VAL A 124 -8.65 -3.07 3.40
C VAL A 124 -7.19 -3.41 3.69
N ILE A 125 -6.91 -4.32 4.64
CA ILE A 125 -5.54 -4.78 4.88
C ILE A 125 -5.12 -5.89 3.90
N GLY A 126 -3.82 -6.03 3.67
CA GLY A 126 -3.23 -7.09 2.85
C GLY A 126 -2.23 -6.57 1.81
N ARG A 127 -1.91 -7.43 0.83
CA ARG A 127 -0.98 -7.08 -0.25
C ARG A 127 -1.66 -6.29 -1.35
N TYR A 128 -1.09 -5.13 -1.65
CA TYR A 128 -1.51 -4.26 -2.73
C TYR A 128 -0.54 -4.30 -3.90
N LYS A 129 -1.08 -4.16 -5.11
CA LYS A 129 -0.32 -3.74 -6.30
C LYS A 129 -0.58 -2.25 -6.52
N LEU A 130 0.48 -1.47 -6.67
CA LEU A 130 0.39 -0.06 -7.06
C LEU A 130 0.72 0.09 -8.55
N LYS A 131 -0.17 0.75 -9.28
CA LYS A 131 0.06 1.11 -10.68
C LYS A 131 0.02 2.63 -10.85
N LEU A 132 0.72 3.10 -11.87
CA LEU A 132 0.62 4.47 -12.36
C LEU A 132 0.06 4.43 -13.78
N GLN A 133 -1.02 5.16 -13.99
CA GLN A 133 -1.56 5.47 -15.31
C GLN A 133 -1.16 6.89 -15.68
N ILE A 134 -0.66 7.07 -16.91
CA ILE A 134 -0.26 8.36 -17.43
C ILE A 134 -1.04 8.62 -18.71
N VAL A 135 -1.74 9.75 -18.74
CA VAL A 135 -2.44 10.24 -19.94
C VAL A 135 -1.62 11.40 -20.51
N SER A 136 -1.11 11.24 -21.73
CA SER A 136 -0.32 12.25 -22.44
C SER A 136 -0.95 12.53 -23.80
N GLY A 137 -1.73 13.61 -23.89
CA GLY A 137 -2.62 13.84 -25.03
C GLY A 137 -3.64 12.71 -25.18
N ASN A 138 -3.68 12.07 -26.36
CA ASN A 138 -4.59 10.96 -26.64
C ASN A 138 -4.02 9.57 -26.30
N LYS A 139 -2.81 9.50 -25.72
CA LYS A 139 -2.15 8.24 -25.39
C LYS A 139 -2.27 7.96 -23.90
N VAL A 140 -2.60 6.71 -23.56
CA VAL A 140 -2.68 6.21 -22.18
C VAL A 140 -1.66 5.10 -22.00
N SER A 141 -0.82 5.20 -20.97
CA SER A 141 0.04 4.12 -20.51
C SER A 141 -0.33 3.73 -19.08
N SER A 142 -0.22 2.45 -18.73
CA SER A 142 -0.41 1.96 -17.36
C SER A 142 0.73 1.02 -17.01
N THR A 143 1.42 1.30 -15.91
CA THR A 143 2.64 0.61 -15.48
C THR A 143 2.49 0.13 -14.05
N LEU A 144 2.85 -1.12 -13.77
CA LEU A 144 2.97 -1.63 -12.40
C LEU A 144 4.24 -1.04 -11.77
N LEU A 145 4.08 -0.34 -10.65
CA LEU A 145 5.18 0.24 -9.88
C LEU A 145 5.79 -0.77 -8.91
N GLY A 146 4.97 -1.66 -8.36
CA GLY A 146 5.39 -2.71 -7.43
C GLY A 146 4.27 -3.13 -6.48
N GLN A 147 4.67 -3.73 -5.37
CA GLN A 147 3.77 -4.24 -4.33
C GLN A 147 4.17 -3.71 -2.96
N PHE A 148 3.19 -3.64 -2.06
CA PHE A 148 3.38 -3.30 -0.66
C PHE A 148 2.32 -4.01 0.19
N VAL A 149 2.63 -4.21 1.48
CA VAL A 149 1.67 -4.69 2.48
C VAL A 149 1.07 -3.50 3.20
N LEU A 150 -0.25 -3.48 3.37
CA LEU A 150 -0.95 -2.52 4.20
C LEU A 150 -1.57 -3.23 5.40
N LEU A 151 -1.22 -2.78 6.61
CA LEU A 151 -1.69 -3.32 7.89
C LEU A 151 -2.65 -2.35 8.60
N PHE A 152 -3.31 -2.85 9.64
CA PHE A 152 -4.01 -2.02 10.61
C PHE A 152 -3.05 -1.02 11.29
N ASN A 153 -3.59 0.13 11.73
CA ASN A 153 -2.79 1.22 12.28
C ASN A 153 -3.20 1.64 13.70
N PRO A 154 -2.62 1.03 14.75
CA PRO A 154 -2.81 1.45 16.14
C PRO A 154 -2.34 2.88 16.46
N TRP A 155 -1.56 3.52 15.58
CA TRP A 155 -1.09 4.89 15.73
C TRP A 155 -2.01 5.94 15.09
N CYS A 156 -2.96 5.53 14.25
CA CYS A 156 -3.88 6.43 13.56
C CYS A 156 -5.17 6.64 14.38
N PRO A 157 -5.48 7.85 14.87
CA PRO A 157 -6.69 8.11 15.67
C PRO A 157 -8.02 7.77 14.98
N ASN A 158 -8.02 7.72 13.64
CA ASN A 158 -9.20 7.41 12.83
C ASN A 158 -9.32 5.92 12.50
N ASP A 159 -8.39 5.07 12.95
CA ASP A 159 -8.43 3.63 12.75
C ASP A 159 -9.18 2.96 13.90
N ASP A 160 -10.01 1.96 13.58
CA ASP A 160 -10.77 1.16 14.56
C ASP A 160 -9.89 0.48 15.61
N VAL A 161 -8.60 0.25 15.32
CA VAL A 161 -7.63 -0.35 16.26
C VAL A 161 -6.77 0.69 17.00
N TYR A 162 -7.12 1.97 16.94
CA TYR A 162 -6.34 3.04 17.57
C TYR A 162 -6.11 2.78 19.05
N MET A 163 -4.88 3.03 19.48
CA MET A 163 -4.47 2.91 20.87
C MET A 163 -3.65 4.15 21.25
N ALA A 164 -4.20 4.98 22.14
CA ALA A 164 -3.61 6.27 22.48
C ALA A 164 -2.34 6.15 23.33
N ASN A 165 -2.24 5.11 24.16
CA ASN A 165 -1.13 4.91 25.08
C ASN A 165 0.06 4.25 24.36
N GLU A 166 1.19 4.95 24.33
CA GLU A 166 2.40 4.44 23.69
C GLU A 166 2.90 3.13 24.32
N LYS A 167 2.84 3.00 25.66
CA LYS A 167 3.29 1.77 26.33
C LYS A 167 2.43 0.56 25.96
N GLU A 168 1.13 0.77 25.80
CA GLU A 168 0.23 -0.29 25.37
C GLU A 168 0.49 -0.68 23.91
N ARG A 169 0.82 0.26 23.03
CA ARG A 169 1.22 -0.06 21.65
C ARG A 169 2.52 -0.85 21.60
N GLN A 170 3.49 -0.47 22.43
CA GLN A 170 4.73 -1.23 22.57
C GLN A 170 4.41 -2.66 23.04
N GLU A 171 3.60 -2.83 24.08
CA GLU A 171 3.27 -4.16 24.62
C GLU A 171 2.40 -5.02 23.71
N TYR A 172 1.33 -4.47 23.15
CA TYR A 172 0.31 -5.27 22.45
C TYR A 172 0.54 -5.39 20.94
N VAL A 173 1.50 -4.65 20.38
CA VAL A 173 1.76 -4.65 18.92
C VAL A 173 3.23 -4.97 18.62
N LEU A 174 4.16 -4.33 19.32
CA LEU A 174 5.59 -4.41 18.98
C LEU A 174 6.40 -5.36 19.86
N ASN A 175 5.86 -5.80 21.00
CA ASN A 175 6.50 -6.82 21.82
C ASN A 175 6.25 -8.20 21.20
N ASP A 176 7.32 -8.89 20.83
CA ASP A 176 7.27 -10.21 20.18
C ASP A 176 7.45 -11.38 21.15
N SER A 177 7.55 -11.07 22.43
CA SER A 177 7.77 -12.03 23.50
C SER A 177 6.81 -11.74 24.65
N GLY A 178 6.27 -12.78 25.27
CA GLY A 178 5.25 -12.62 26.30
C GLY A 178 5.27 -13.69 27.37
N ILE A 179 4.30 -13.59 28.27
CA ILE A 179 4.07 -14.54 29.35
C ILE A 179 2.64 -15.06 29.24
N ILE A 180 2.50 -16.38 29.21
CA ILE A 180 1.20 -17.06 29.32
C ILE A 180 1.05 -17.54 30.76
N PHE A 181 -0.05 -17.13 31.40
CA PHE A 181 -0.40 -17.58 32.75
C PHE A 181 -1.20 -18.88 32.69
N GLN A 182 -0.79 -19.86 33.47
CA GLN A 182 -1.44 -21.18 33.55
C GLN A 182 -1.40 -21.74 34.98
N GLY A 183 -1.87 -22.97 35.16
CA GLY A 183 -1.91 -23.64 36.46
C GLY A 183 -3.26 -23.47 37.17
N LEU A 184 -3.22 -23.42 38.50
CA LEU A 184 -4.41 -23.36 39.35
C LEU A 184 -4.54 -21.97 39.97
N GLU A 185 -5.75 -21.59 40.39
CA GLU A 185 -6.02 -20.28 41.02
C GLU A 185 -5.03 -19.94 42.16
N LYS A 186 -4.65 -20.93 42.97
CA LYS A 186 -3.72 -20.77 44.09
C LYS A 186 -2.25 -21.03 43.72
N TYR A 187 -1.99 -21.48 42.50
CA TYR A 187 -0.68 -21.89 42.01
C TYR A 187 -0.52 -21.41 40.55
N ILE A 188 -0.47 -20.10 40.39
CA ILE A 188 -0.29 -19.45 39.09
C ILE A 188 1.14 -19.71 38.62
N GLN A 189 1.25 -20.30 37.44
CA GLN A 189 2.50 -20.53 36.73
C GLN A 189 2.61 -19.54 35.57
N GLN A 190 3.85 -19.18 35.25
CA GLN A 190 4.18 -18.31 34.12
C GLN A 190 5.02 -19.12 33.14
N GLU A 191 4.63 -19.10 31.88
CA GLU A 191 5.40 -19.68 30.78
C GLU A 191 5.80 -18.57 29.81
N ALA A 192 7.10 -18.46 29.55
CA ALA A 192 7.60 -17.54 28.54
C ALA A 192 7.20 -18.05 27.15
N TRP A 193 6.69 -17.16 26.30
CA TRP A 193 6.25 -17.49 24.95
C TRP A 193 6.87 -16.52 23.95
N ASN A 194 7.47 -17.06 22.88
CA ASN A 194 7.92 -16.28 21.75
C ASN A 194 6.76 -16.18 20.74
N TYR A 195 6.16 -14.99 20.59
CA TYR A 195 5.17 -14.74 19.55
C TYR A 195 5.83 -14.65 18.17
N GLY A 196 7.01 -14.02 18.08
CA GLY A 196 7.86 -14.01 16.89
C GLY A 196 7.19 -13.40 15.65
N GLN A 197 6.26 -12.46 15.79
CA GLN A 197 5.47 -11.94 14.66
C GLN A 197 6.29 -11.22 13.57
N PHE A 198 7.54 -10.87 13.88
CA PHE A 198 8.44 -10.14 12.97
C PHE A 198 9.49 -11.04 12.31
N GLU A 199 9.56 -12.32 12.69
CA GLU A 199 10.47 -13.29 12.11
C GLU A 199 10.20 -13.53 10.62
N GLU A 200 11.19 -14.08 9.92
CA GLU A 200 11.12 -14.37 8.48
C GLU A 200 9.86 -15.19 8.14
N ASP A 201 9.21 -14.82 7.03
CA ASP A 201 7.97 -15.42 6.51
C ASP A 201 6.72 -15.34 7.40
N ILE A 202 6.79 -14.93 8.68
CA ILE A 202 5.62 -14.95 9.58
C ILE A 202 4.50 -14.03 9.11
N LEU A 203 4.84 -12.82 8.64
CA LEU A 203 3.85 -11.92 8.05
C LEU A 203 3.21 -12.54 6.79
N ASP A 204 4.02 -13.20 5.96
CA ASP A 204 3.57 -13.77 4.70
C ASP A 204 2.61 -14.94 4.93
N ILE A 205 2.94 -15.79 5.90
CA ILE A 205 2.10 -16.89 6.39
C ILE A 205 0.80 -16.33 6.99
N SER A 206 0.88 -15.29 7.81
CA SER A 206 -0.28 -14.66 8.45
C SER A 206 -1.28 -14.13 7.42
N LEU A 207 -0.79 -13.48 6.36
CA LEU A 207 -1.63 -13.04 5.26
C LEU A 207 -2.21 -14.22 4.46
N ALA A 208 -1.41 -15.27 4.23
CA ALA A 208 -1.85 -16.46 3.51
C ALA A 208 -2.92 -17.26 4.26
N ILE A 209 -2.95 -17.21 5.60
CA ILE A 209 -4.01 -17.81 6.42
C ILE A 209 -5.38 -17.22 6.06
N LEU A 210 -5.47 -15.91 5.86
CA LEU A 210 -6.73 -15.25 5.46
C LEU A 210 -7.23 -15.77 4.12
N ASP A 211 -6.32 -15.97 3.15
CA ASP A 211 -6.62 -16.50 1.82
C ASP A 211 -6.99 -18.00 1.84
N ARG A 212 -6.75 -18.71 2.95
CA ARG A 212 -7.07 -20.13 3.12
C ARG A 212 -8.35 -20.38 3.93
N SER A 213 -8.95 -19.33 4.48
CA SER A 213 -10.16 -19.39 5.29
C SER A 213 -11.37 -19.94 4.52
N LEU A 214 -12.37 -20.45 5.23
CA LEU A 214 -13.63 -20.90 4.62
C LEU A 214 -14.35 -19.74 3.93
N ASN A 215 -14.33 -18.56 4.54
CA ASN A 215 -14.89 -17.33 3.98
C ASN A 215 -14.28 -17.00 2.62
N HIS A 216 -12.94 -17.04 2.52
CA HIS A 216 -12.25 -16.79 1.27
C HIS A 216 -12.56 -17.83 0.20
N ARG A 217 -12.68 -19.11 0.56
CA ARG A 217 -13.04 -20.17 -0.41
C ARG A 217 -14.47 -20.02 -0.94
N GLN A 218 -15.39 -19.54 -0.09
CA GLN A 218 -16.78 -19.35 -0.46
C GLN A 218 -16.95 -18.14 -1.39
N ASP A 219 -16.37 -17.00 -1.01
CA ASP A 219 -16.40 -15.79 -1.82
C ASP A 219 -15.12 -14.95 -1.58
N PRO A 220 -14.09 -15.10 -2.44
CA PRO A 220 -12.84 -14.37 -2.28
C PRO A 220 -12.98 -12.85 -2.37
N ALA A 221 -13.95 -12.35 -3.16
CA ALA A 221 -14.13 -10.92 -3.37
C ALA A 221 -14.70 -10.27 -2.10
N VAL A 222 -15.75 -10.86 -1.55
CA VAL A 222 -16.41 -10.40 -0.32
C VAL A 222 -15.50 -10.60 0.90
N ASP A 223 -14.77 -11.71 0.97
CA ASP A 223 -13.81 -11.92 2.05
C ASP A 223 -12.76 -10.80 2.10
N VAL A 224 -12.14 -10.48 0.96
CA VAL A 224 -11.12 -9.42 0.91
C VAL A 224 -11.73 -8.05 1.22
N SER A 225 -12.92 -7.72 0.72
CA SER A 225 -13.56 -6.43 1.03
C SER A 225 -13.82 -6.24 2.53
N ASN A 226 -14.08 -7.33 3.26
CA ASN A 226 -14.32 -7.31 4.70
C ASN A 226 -13.04 -7.26 5.55
N ARG A 227 -11.85 -7.40 4.95
CA ARG A 227 -10.56 -7.26 5.66
C ARG A 227 -10.24 -5.82 6.04
N ASN A 228 -11.12 -4.86 5.79
CA ASN A 228 -11.04 -3.54 6.40
C ASN A 228 -11.50 -3.54 7.88
N ASN A 229 -12.18 -4.58 8.34
CA ASN A 229 -12.77 -4.62 9.68
C ASN A 229 -11.96 -5.54 10.61
N PRO A 230 -11.37 -5.02 11.70
CA PRO A 230 -10.61 -5.85 12.63
C PRO A 230 -11.45 -6.95 13.30
N ILE A 231 -12.75 -6.73 13.53
CA ILE A 231 -13.65 -7.75 14.09
C ILE A 231 -13.79 -8.93 13.12
N TYR A 232 -13.89 -8.64 11.82
CA TYR A 232 -13.98 -9.68 10.80
C TYR A 232 -12.68 -10.49 10.74
N VAL A 233 -11.54 -9.81 10.64
CA VAL A 233 -10.21 -10.45 10.57
C VAL A 233 -9.97 -11.32 11.81
N SER A 234 -10.25 -10.82 13.02
CA SER A 234 -10.08 -11.60 14.25
C SER A 234 -10.94 -12.87 14.27
N ARG A 235 -12.18 -12.81 13.77
CA ARG A 235 -13.06 -14.00 13.66
C ARG A 235 -12.51 -15.02 12.68
N VAL A 236 -12.01 -14.58 11.52
CA VAL A 236 -11.42 -15.46 10.51
C VAL A 236 -10.17 -16.15 11.03
N VAL A 237 -9.26 -15.41 11.68
CA VAL A 237 -8.03 -15.96 12.27
C VAL A 237 -8.37 -16.97 13.37
N SER A 238 -9.26 -16.61 14.29
CA SER A 238 -9.68 -17.50 15.38
C SER A 238 -10.36 -18.78 14.88
N ALA A 239 -11.06 -18.75 13.75
CA ALA A 239 -11.65 -19.96 13.17
C ALA A 239 -10.63 -20.86 12.47
N THR A 240 -9.48 -20.31 12.08
CA THR A 240 -8.43 -21.02 11.34
C THR A 240 -7.40 -21.68 12.27
N VAL A 241 -7.16 -21.10 13.44
CA VAL A 241 -6.33 -21.68 14.51
C VAL A 241 -7.22 -22.54 15.39
N LYS A 242 -6.92 -23.84 15.49
CA LYS A 242 -7.66 -24.82 16.30
C LYS A 242 -6.71 -25.63 17.16
#